data_AF-A0A511R276-F1
#
_entry.id   AF-A0A511R276-F1
#
_cell.length_a   1.000
_cell.length_b   1.000
_cell.length_c   1.000
_cell.angle_alpha   90.00
_cell.angle_beta   90.00
_cell.angle_gamma   90.00
#
_symmetry.space_group_name_H-M   'P 1'
#
loop_
_entity.id
_entity.type
_entity.pdbx_description
1 polymer ?
#
loop_
_entity_poly.entity_id
_entity_poly.type
_entity_poly.pdbx_seq_one_letter_code
_entity_poly.pdbx_strand_id
1 'polypeptide(L)'
;MQASLKVTPTLLLLDLGEVRRLITQDGPRLARFIAVLREPQARCVRLRGVGVSALMRKGIPPGETLLYTLPDDPLDFEQEGPNLRLPGLRLYLGGPPAFVETPFYAWVEP
;
A
#
# COMPACT_ATOMS: atom_id res chain seq x y z
N MET A 1 13.05 10.89 -8.42
CA MET A 1 13.28 9.79 -7.46
C MET A 1 12.58 8.55 -7.97
N GLN A 2 13.17 7.36 -7.80
CA GLN A 2 12.63 6.12 -8.37
C GLN A 2 11.99 5.30 -7.25
N ALA A 3 10.67 5.11 -7.33
CA ALA A 3 9.98 4.16 -6.47
C ALA A 3 10.45 2.74 -6.80
N SER A 4 10.51 1.86 -5.80
CA SER A 4 10.89 0.46 -6.00
C SER A 4 9.78 -0.47 -5.49
N LEU A 5 9.57 -1.56 -6.22
CA LEU A 5 8.54 -2.54 -5.92
C LEU A 5 9.19 -3.90 -5.65
N LYS A 6 8.87 -4.49 -4.49
CA LYS A 6 9.26 -5.84 -4.12
C LYS A 6 8.01 -6.67 -3.87
N VAL A 7 7.87 -7.79 -4.57
CA VAL A 7 6.70 -8.66 -4.47
C VAL A 7 7.12 -10.08 -4.12
N THR A 8 6.33 -10.70 -3.26
CA THR A 8 6.43 -12.09 -2.82
C THR A 8 5.02 -12.66 -2.71
N PRO A 9 4.83 -13.98 -2.62
CA PRO A 9 3.50 -14.59 -2.46
C PRO A 9 2.69 -14.13 -1.22
N THR A 10 3.32 -13.43 -0.28
CA THR A 10 2.68 -12.97 0.98
C THR A 10 2.74 -11.47 1.21
N LEU A 11 3.46 -10.74 0.36
CA LEU A 11 3.73 -9.33 0.55
C LEU A 11 4.01 -8.66 -0.80
N LEU A 12 3.31 -7.57 -1.07
CA LEU A 12 3.77 -6.51 -1.97
C LEU A 12 4.26 -5.33 -1.13
N LEU A 13 5.47 -4.85 -1.40
CA LEU A 13 6.06 -3.69 -0.74
C LEU A 13 6.49 -2.68 -1.80
N LEU A 14 5.90 -1.50 -1.74
CA LEU A 14 6.28 -0.34 -2.52
C LEU A 14 7.07 0.63 -1.63
N ASP A 15 8.32 0.92 -1.98
CA ASP A 15 9.10 2.01 -1.40
C ASP A 15 8.96 3.25 -2.30
N LEU A 16 8.39 4.33 -1.75
CA LEU A 16 8.24 5.61 -2.44
C LEU A 16 9.56 6.40 -2.51
N GLY A 17 10.62 5.92 -1.84
CA GLY A 17 11.94 6.52 -1.76
C GLY A 17 12.09 7.54 -0.62
N GLU A 18 11.01 8.20 -0.25
CA GLU A 18 10.92 9.18 0.83
C GLU A 18 9.54 9.16 1.50
N VAL A 19 9.42 9.78 2.67
CA VAL A 19 8.12 9.93 3.34
C VAL A 19 7.27 10.92 2.54
N ARG A 20 6.16 10.43 1.96
CA ARG A 20 5.21 11.25 1.20
C ARG A 20 3.87 11.29 1.89
N ARG A 21 3.09 12.33 1.55
CA ARG A 21 1.70 12.46 1.97
C ARG A 21 0.81 11.67 1.02
N LEU A 22 0.09 10.72 1.59
CA LEU A 22 -0.85 9.86 0.91
C LEU A 22 -2.27 10.21 1.36
N ILE A 23 -3.21 10.30 0.42
CA ILE A 23 -4.63 10.34 0.76
C ILE A 23 -5.20 8.94 0.59
N THR A 24 -5.91 8.48 1.62
CA THR A 24 -6.53 7.16 1.69
C THR A 24 -8.02 7.29 1.96
N GLN A 25 -8.75 6.18 1.86
CA GLN A 25 -10.15 6.11 2.27
C GLN A 25 -10.41 6.53 3.73
N ASP A 26 -9.39 6.44 4.60
CA ASP A 26 -9.48 6.83 6.03
C ASP A 26 -8.88 8.22 6.31
N GLY A 27 -8.57 8.98 5.27
CA GLY A 27 -7.95 10.30 5.34
C GLY A 27 -6.44 10.31 5.07
N PRO A 28 -5.77 11.47 5.28
CA PRO A 28 -4.37 11.66 4.96
C PRO A 28 -3.43 10.88 5.89
N ARG A 29 -2.32 10.38 5.33
CA ARG A 29 -1.26 9.63 6.01
C ARG A 29 0.11 10.08 5.51
N LEU A 30 1.09 10.02 6.38
CA LEU A 30 2.50 10.11 6.00
C LEU A 30 3.06 8.69 5.96
N ALA A 31 3.65 8.31 4.83
CA ALA A 31 4.29 7.03 4.69
C ALA A 31 5.39 7.10 3.62
N ARG A 32 6.45 6.33 3.83
CA ARG A 32 7.44 6.01 2.81
C ARG A 32 7.12 4.70 2.11
N PHE A 33 6.60 3.74 2.87
CA PHE A 33 6.30 2.40 2.36
C PHE A 33 4.79 2.20 2.25
N ILE A 34 4.36 1.52 1.20
CA ILE A 34 3.02 0.93 1.12
C ILE A 34 3.20 -0.58 1.09
N ALA A 35 2.68 -1.26 2.11
CA ALA A 35 2.72 -2.71 2.22
C ALA A 35 1.32 -3.30 2.01
N VAL A 36 1.24 -4.39 1.25
CA VAL A 36 0.02 -5.20 1.11
C VAL A 36 0.35 -6.62 1.55
N LEU A 37 -0.23 -7.04 2.66
CA LEU A 37 -0.11 -8.41 3.17
C LEU A 37 -1.30 -9.25 2.75
N ARG A 38 -1.04 -10.53 2.47
CA ARG A 38 -2.08 -11.51 2.24
C ARG A 38 -2.69 -11.95 3.57
N GLU A 39 -3.92 -11.54 3.87
CA GLU A 39 -4.69 -12.00 5.03
C GLU A 39 -6.18 -12.17 4.68
N PRO A 40 -6.93 -13.05 5.36
CA PRO A 40 -8.32 -13.35 5.01
C PRO A 40 -9.29 -12.16 5.01
N GLN A 41 -8.94 -11.05 5.68
CA GLN A 41 -9.80 -9.88 5.78
C GLN A 41 -9.14 -8.66 5.15
N ALA A 42 -9.89 -8.00 4.27
CA ALA A 42 -9.44 -6.78 3.61
C ALA A 42 -9.53 -5.59 4.57
N ARG A 43 -8.41 -4.92 4.86
CA ARG A 43 -8.35 -3.81 5.81
C ARG A 43 -7.24 -2.82 5.46
N CYS A 44 -7.47 -1.55 5.78
CA CYS A 44 -6.40 -0.57 5.96
C CYS A 44 -6.03 -0.52 7.44
N VAL A 45 -4.84 -0.99 7.78
CA VAL A 45 -4.46 -1.22 9.16
C VAL A 45 -3.74 -0.01 9.73
N ARG A 46 -4.29 0.57 10.80
CA ARG A 46 -3.57 1.52 11.64
C ARG A 46 -2.47 0.78 12.40
N LEU A 47 -1.28 1.38 12.49
CA LEU A 47 -0.03 0.83 13.06
C LEU A 47 -0.05 0.51 14.58
N ARG A 48 -1.21 0.23 15.16
CA ARG A 48 -1.39 -0.19 16.56
C ARG A 48 -2.09 -1.56 16.65
N GLY A 49 -1.73 -2.50 15.78
CA GLY A 49 -2.40 -3.81 15.74
C GLY A 49 -1.74 -4.85 14.83
N VAL A 50 -2.58 -5.74 14.30
CA VAL A 50 -2.21 -6.87 13.42
C VAL A 50 -1.32 -6.41 12.27
N GLY A 51 -0.29 -7.18 11.91
CA GLY A 51 0.61 -6.86 10.81
C GLY A 51 1.90 -6.13 11.18
N VAL A 52 1.98 -5.42 12.33
CA VAL A 52 3.22 -4.76 12.79
C VAL A 52 4.36 -5.78 12.98
N SER A 53 4.08 -6.90 13.64
CA SER A 53 5.06 -7.98 13.82
C SER A 53 5.44 -8.68 12.51
N ALA A 54 4.57 -8.63 11.49
CA ALA A 54 4.89 -9.17 10.16
C ALA A 54 5.84 -8.25 9.39
N LEU A 55 5.64 -6.93 9.48
CA LEU A 55 6.54 -5.93 8.92
C LEU A 55 7.93 -5.97 9.58
N MET A 56 7.97 -6.00 10.91
CA MET A 56 9.23 -6.06 11.67
C MET A 56 10.06 -7.30 11.31
N ARG A 57 9.44 -8.48 11.21
CA ARG A 57 10.13 -9.72 10.80
C ARG A 57 10.70 -9.66 9.38
N LYS A 58 10.18 -8.78 8.53
CA LYS A 58 10.65 -8.55 7.16
C LYS A 58 11.58 -7.33 7.07
N GLY A 59 11.95 -6.71 8.20
CA GLY A 59 12.82 -5.54 8.26
C GLY A 59 12.18 -4.24 7.76
N ILE A 60 10.85 -4.16 7.71
CA ILE A 60 10.12 -3.01 7.19
C ILE A 60 9.72 -2.10 8.36
N PRO A 61 10.07 -0.80 8.35
CA PRO A 61 9.79 0.11 9.46
C PRO A 61 8.30 0.42 9.57
N PRO A 62 7.59 -0.05 10.60
CA PRO A 62 6.14 0.11 10.69
C PRO A 62 5.74 1.59 10.74
N GLY A 63 6.48 2.43 11.46
CA GLY A 63 6.16 3.85 11.63
C GLY A 63 6.08 4.66 10.33
N GLU A 64 6.71 4.19 9.26
CA GLU A 64 6.71 4.82 7.94
C GLU A 64 5.92 4.00 6.90
N THR A 65 5.16 3.00 7.34
CA THR A 65 4.45 2.07 6.44
C THR A 65 2.94 2.26 6.51
N LEU A 66 2.32 2.52 5.37
CA LEU A 66 0.89 2.33 5.18
C LEU A 66 0.62 0.86 4.87
N LEU A 67 -0.11 0.17 5.74
CA LEU A 67 -0.38 -1.26 5.61
C LEU A 67 -1.82 -1.52 5.16
N TYR A 68 -1.95 -2.28 4.07
CA TYR A 68 -3.18 -2.94 3.66
C TYR A 68 -3.08 -4.44 3.88
N THR A 69 -4.19 -5.07 4.22
CA THR A 69 -4.36 -6.52 4.14
C THR A 69 -5.41 -6.81 3.08
N LEU A 70 -5.19 -7.82 2.24
CA LEU A 70 -6.13 -8.29 1.20
C LEU A 70 -6.13 -9.83 1.18
N PRO A 71 -7.26 -10.49 0.85
CA PRO A 71 -7.32 -11.96 0.76
C PRO A 71 -6.64 -12.51 -0.49
N ASP A 72 -6.59 -11.69 -1.54
CA ASP A 72 -6.05 -12.03 -2.86
C ASP A 72 -4.52 -12.14 -2.86
N ASP A 73 -3.97 -12.80 -3.88
CA ASP A 73 -2.52 -12.95 -4.02
C ASP A 73 -1.87 -11.59 -4.37
N PRO A 74 -0.88 -11.11 -3.59
CA PRO A 74 -0.17 -9.88 -3.92
C PRO A 74 0.58 -9.92 -5.26
N LEU A 75 0.79 -11.10 -5.85
CA LEU A 75 1.37 -11.28 -7.19
C LEU A 75 0.38 -10.97 -8.31
N ASP A 76 -0.93 -11.00 -8.05
CA ASP A 76 -1.98 -10.75 -9.05
C ASP A 76 -2.23 -9.25 -9.29
N PHE A 77 -1.20 -8.42 -9.11
CA PHE A 77 -1.31 -6.98 -9.34
C PHE A 77 -1.08 -6.63 -10.82
N GLU A 78 -1.77 -5.60 -11.29
CA GLU A 78 -1.54 -4.98 -12.59
C GLU A 78 -0.87 -3.62 -12.40
N GLN A 79 -0.03 -3.23 -13.35
CA GLN A 79 0.59 -1.90 -13.39
C GLN A 79 0.06 -1.13 -14.60
N GLU A 80 -0.53 0.04 -14.35
CA GLU A 80 -1.06 0.95 -15.37
C GLU A 80 -0.32 2.29 -15.27
N GLY A 81 0.76 2.43 -16.04
CA GLY A 81 1.68 3.57 -15.93
C GLY A 81 2.27 3.66 -14.52
N PRO A 82 2.07 4.77 -13.79
CA PRO A 82 2.55 4.91 -12.41
C PRO A 82 1.63 4.24 -11.37
N ASN A 83 0.47 3.71 -11.76
CA ASN A 83 -0.53 3.23 -10.81
C ASN A 83 -0.48 1.71 -10.67
N LEU A 84 -0.75 1.21 -9.47
CA LEU A 84 -0.86 -0.22 -9.18
C LEU A 84 -2.31 -0.58 -8.88
N ARG A 85 -2.75 -1.70 -9.45
CA ARG A 85 -4.10 -2.23 -9.33
C ARG A 85 -4.03 -3.61 -8.71
N LEU A 86 -4.60 -3.76 -7.53
CA LEU A 86 -4.83 -5.05 -6.90
C LEU A 86 -6.34 -5.29 -6.79
N PRO A 87 -6.81 -6.54 -6.68
CA PRO A 87 -8.19 -6.81 -6.31
C PRO A 87 -8.56 -6.06 -5.02
N GLY A 88 -9.56 -5.16 -5.09
CA GLY A 88 -10.01 -4.36 -3.95
C GLY A 88 -9.13 -3.17 -3.52
N LEU A 89 -7.97 -2.93 -4.17
CA LEU A 89 -7.06 -1.82 -3.84
C LEU A 89 -6.53 -1.11 -5.11
N ARG A 90 -6.48 0.22 -5.05
CA ARG A 90 -5.86 1.07 -6.09
C ARG A 90 -4.80 2.00 -5.50
N LEU A 91 -3.60 1.97 -6.06
CA LEU A 91 -2.49 2.85 -5.66
C LEU A 91 -2.18 3.80 -6.80
N TYR A 92 -2.38 5.10 -6.60
CA TYR A 92 -2.19 6.12 -7.62
C TYR A 92 -0.92 6.93 -7.33
N LEU A 93 0.20 6.55 -7.94
CA LEU A 93 1.49 7.21 -7.66
C LEU A 93 1.69 8.50 -8.45
N GLY A 94 0.89 8.69 -9.51
CA GLY A 94 0.92 9.88 -10.37
C GLY A 94 0.09 11.07 -9.88
N GLY A 95 -0.64 10.93 -8.76
CA GLY A 95 -1.53 11.97 -8.25
C GLY A 95 -2.98 11.50 -8.06
N PRO A 96 -3.91 12.41 -7.73
CA PRO A 96 -5.30 12.07 -7.49
C PRO A 96 -5.98 11.55 -8.77
N PRO A 97 -6.78 10.47 -8.69
CA PRO A 97 -7.57 9.99 -9.81
C PRO A 97 -8.84 10.82 -10.01
N ALA A 98 -9.41 10.78 -11.21
CA ALA A 98 -10.73 11.38 -11.47
C ALA A 98 -11.87 10.66 -10.74
N PHE A 99 -11.71 9.35 -10.50
CA PHE A 99 -12.69 8.50 -9.82
C PHE A 99 -12.00 7.29 -9.18
N VAL A 100 -12.58 6.77 -8.07
CA VAL A 100 -12.10 5.58 -7.38
C VAL A 100 -13.21 4.54 -7.29
N GLU A 101 -12.96 3.36 -7.87
CA GLU A 101 -13.92 2.25 -7.94
C GLU A 101 -13.77 1.23 -6.80
N THR A 102 -12.68 1.31 -6.03
CA THR A 102 -12.35 0.31 -5.01
C THR A 102 -12.55 0.83 -3.59
N PRO A 103 -12.89 -0.05 -2.63
CA PRO A 103 -13.06 0.35 -1.24
C PRO A 103 -11.75 0.84 -0.59
N PHE A 104 -10.61 0.32 -1.04
CA PHE A 104 -9.30 0.77 -0.58
C PHE A 104 -8.56 1.50 -1.69
N TYR A 105 -7.92 2.60 -1.31
CA TYR A 105 -7.04 3.33 -2.21
C TYR A 105 -5.98 4.12 -1.46
N ALA A 106 -4.91 4.44 -2.16
CA ALA A 106 -4.01 5.52 -1.77
C ALA A 106 -3.59 6.30 -3.01
N TRP A 107 -3.61 7.62 -2.98
CA TRP A 107 -2.89 8.42 -3.97
C TRP A 107 -1.85 9.29 -3.30
N VAL A 108 -0.78 9.57 -4.04
CA VAL A 108 0.25 10.47 -3.54
C VAL A 108 -0.15 11.92 -3.83
N GLU A 109 -0.10 12.76 -2.79
CA GLU A 109 -0.30 14.19 -2.96
C GLU A 109 0.95 14.78 -3.66
N PRO A 110 0.77 15.65 -4.69
CA PRO A 110 1.88 16.24 -5.44
C PRO A 110 2.90 16.97 -4.58
#